data_AF-A0A093LJI7-F1
#
_entry.id   AF-A0A093LJI7-F1
#
_cell.length_a   1.000
_cell.length_b   1.000
_cell.length_c   1.000
_cell.angle_alpha   90.00
_cell.angle_beta   90.00
_cell.angle_gamma   90.00
#
_symmetry.space_group_name_H-M   'P 1'
#
loop_
_entity.id
_entity.type
_entity.pdbx_description
1 polymer ?
#
loop_
_entity_poly.entity_id
_entity_poly.type
_entity_poly.pdbx_seq_one_letter_code
_entity_poly.pdbx_strand_id
1 'polypeptide(L)'
;NYLFQLLQGVSFCHSHRVIHRDLKPQNLLINEAGAIKLADFGLARAFGVPLRTYTHEVVTLWYRAPEILLGCKYYSTAVDIWSIGCIFAEMVTRKVLFPGDSEIDQLFRIFRTLGTPIEVTWPGVTQLPDYKRDFPQWARKEMKEVVPNLGRDGRNLLVQLLLYDPKKRISAKAALNHQYFF
;
A
#
# COMPACT_ATOMS: atom_id res chain seq x y z
N ASN A 1 17.36 2.61 -9.92
CA ASN A 1 15.93 2.89 -9.68
C ASN A 1 15.55 2.31 -8.31
N TYR A 2 15.19 3.15 -7.33
CA TYR A 2 14.88 2.69 -5.97
C TYR A 2 13.58 1.86 -5.89
N LEU A 3 12.54 2.21 -6.65
CA LEU A 3 11.30 1.43 -6.67
C LEU A 3 11.55 -0.01 -7.16
N PHE A 4 12.39 -0.16 -8.18
CA PHE A 4 12.76 -1.47 -8.72
C PHE A 4 13.44 -2.34 -7.65
N GLN A 5 14.46 -1.80 -6.98
CA GLN A 5 15.17 -2.50 -5.90
C GLN A 5 14.24 -2.83 -4.71
N LEU A 6 13.33 -1.92 -4.37
CA LEU A 6 12.32 -2.13 -3.32
C LEU A 6 11.41 -3.32 -3.67
N LEU A 7 10.91 -3.37 -4.90
CA LEU A 7 10.11 -4.49 -5.40
C LEU A 7 10.91 -5.79 -5.45
N GLN A 8 12.21 -5.75 -5.75
CA GLN A 8 13.08 -6.94 -5.69
C GLN A 8 13.17 -7.50 -4.26
N GLY A 9 13.44 -6.62 -3.29
CA GLY A 9 13.51 -7.01 -1.87
C GLY A 9 12.20 -7.60 -1.36
N VAL A 10 11.06 -6.95 -1.69
CA VAL A 10 9.75 -7.43 -1.26
C VAL A 10 9.35 -8.72 -1.99
N SER A 11 9.64 -8.84 -3.29
CA SER A 11 9.43 -10.09 -4.04
C SER A 11 10.19 -11.26 -3.43
N PHE A 12 11.44 -11.04 -3.00
CA PHE A 12 12.23 -12.04 -2.28
C PHE A 12 11.62 -12.42 -0.94
N CYS A 13 11.16 -11.45 -0.14
CA CYS A 13 10.47 -11.75 1.13
C CYS A 13 9.22 -12.58 0.89
N HIS A 14 8.41 -12.19 -0.09
CA HIS A 14 7.14 -12.85 -0.43
C HIS A 14 7.35 -14.29 -0.91
N SER A 15 8.40 -14.58 -1.69
CA SER A 15 8.72 -15.95 -2.12
C SER A 15 9.14 -16.86 -0.96
N HIS A 16 9.70 -16.29 0.11
CA HIS A 16 10.08 -16.98 1.34
C HIS A 16 8.98 -16.96 2.41
N ARG A 17 7.74 -16.62 2.02
CA ARG A 17 6.58 -16.58 2.91
C ARG A 17 6.67 -15.55 4.03
N VAL A 18 7.42 -14.48 3.84
CA VAL A 18 7.58 -13.37 4.78
C VAL A 18 6.81 -12.14 4.28
N ILE A 19 5.96 -11.57 5.14
CA ILE A 19 5.29 -10.27 4.91
C ILE A 19 5.94 -9.25 5.84
N HIS A 20 6.33 -8.08 5.34
CA HIS A 20 7.02 -7.03 6.11
C HIS A 20 6.08 -6.28 7.06
N ARG A 21 4.91 -5.87 6.57
CA ARG A 21 3.79 -5.20 7.29
C ARG A 21 4.03 -3.78 7.79
N ASP A 22 5.27 -3.35 7.91
CA ASP A 22 5.63 -1.98 8.32
C ASP A 22 6.56 -1.29 7.31
N LEU A 23 6.22 -1.37 6.03
CA LEU A 23 6.98 -0.66 5.00
C LEU A 23 6.64 0.83 5.05
N LYS A 24 7.67 1.64 5.32
CA LYS A 24 7.62 3.10 5.39
C LYS A 24 9.02 3.66 5.09
N PRO A 25 9.15 4.93 4.64
CA PRO A 25 10.45 5.51 4.30
C PRO A 25 11.51 5.40 5.40
N GLN A 26 11.11 5.47 6.67
CA GLN A 26 12.01 5.33 7.83
C GLN A 26 12.67 3.94 7.92
N ASN A 27 12.03 2.91 7.34
CA ASN A 27 12.52 1.54 7.32
C ASN A 27 13.27 1.19 6.02
N LEU A 28 13.57 2.19 5.18
CA LEU A 28 14.31 2.03 3.94
C LEU A 28 15.69 2.68 4.06
N LEU A 29 16.73 1.86 4.12
CA LEU A 29 18.11 2.33 4.26
C LEU A 29 18.72 2.52 2.87
N ILE A 30 19.36 3.67 2.65
CA ILE A 30 20.07 3.98 1.41
C ILE A 30 21.56 4.15 1.68
N ASN A 31 22.39 3.78 0.71
CA ASN A 31 23.84 4.03 0.76
C ASN A 31 24.31 4.94 -0.40
N GLU A 32 25.55 5.40 -0.32
CA GLU A 32 26.17 6.29 -1.31
C GLU A 32 26.26 5.65 -2.70
N ALA A 33 26.28 4.32 -2.79
CA ALA A 33 26.27 3.58 -4.04
C ALA A 33 24.88 3.51 -4.72
N GLY A 34 23.86 4.15 -4.16
CA GLY A 34 22.51 4.14 -4.71
C GLY A 34 21.76 2.81 -4.51
N ALA A 35 22.17 2.00 -3.54
CA ALA A 35 21.42 0.82 -3.12
C ALA A 35 20.40 1.19 -2.03
N ILE A 36 19.19 0.63 -2.14
CA ILE A 36 18.14 0.72 -1.12
C ILE A 36 17.90 -0.67 -0.51
N LYS A 37 17.81 -0.76 0.81
CA LYS A 37 17.59 -2.00 1.55
C LYS A 37 16.41 -1.87 2.50
N LEU A 38 15.63 -2.96 2.58
CA LEU A 38 14.59 -3.13 3.58
C LEU A 38 15.23 -3.34 4.95
N ALA A 39 14.73 -2.64 5.95
CA ALA A 39 15.13 -2.79 7.35
C ALA A 39 13.90 -2.93 8.24
N ASP A 40 14.13 -3.25 9.51
CA ASP A 40 13.11 -3.42 10.54
C ASP A 40 12.02 -4.46 10.22
N PHE A 41 12.43 -5.73 10.32
CA PHE A 41 11.54 -6.88 10.28
C PHE A 41 10.89 -7.18 11.64
N GLY A 42 10.88 -6.24 12.59
CA GLY A 42 10.32 -6.44 13.94
C GLY A 42 8.84 -6.81 13.95
N LEU A 43 8.11 -6.41 12.91
CA LEU A 43 6.70 -6.77 12.67
C LEU A 43 6.50 -7.83 11.59
N ALA A 44 7.59 -8.32 10.98
CA ALA A 44 7.52 -9.32 9.93
C ALA A 44 7.10 -10.68 10.52
N ARG A 45 6.23 -11.41 9.80
CA ARG A 45 5.85 -12.78 10.19
C ARG A 45 5.57 -13.65 8.98
N ALA A 46 5.66 -14.97 9.21
CA ALA A 46 5.20 -15.99 8.29
C ALA A 46 3.69 -15.86 7.99
N PHE A 47 3.27 -16.35 6.82
CA PHE A 47 1.86 -16.38 6.42
C PHE A 47 0.93 -17.02 7.48
N GLY A 48 -0.29 -16.50 7.61
CA GLY A 48 -1.37 -17.14 8.39
C GLY A 48 -1.37 -16.85 9.89
N VAL A 49 -0.45 -16.05 10.43
CA VAL A 49 -0.47 -15.66 11.85
C VAL A 49 -1.35 -14.41 12.05
N PRO A 50 -2.46 -14.48 12.83
CA PRO A 50 -3.28 -13.32 13.15
C PRO A 50 -2.45 -12.22 13.82
N LEU A 51 -2.76 -10.95 13.52
CA LEU A 51 -2.21 -9.84 14.30
C LEU A 51 -2.80 -9.94 15.71
N ARG A 52 -1.94 -9.99 16.73
CA ARG A 52 -2.36 -9.47 18.04
C ARG A 52 -2.57 -7.98 17.83
N THR A 53 -3.68 -7.46 18.33
CA THR A 53 -3.90 -6.02 18.51
C THR A 53 -2.77 -5.49 19.38
N TYR A 54 -1.76 -4.90 18.76
CA TYR A 54 -0.76 -4.14 19.50
C TYR A 54 -1.37 -2.79 19.87
N THR A 55 -1.04 -2.35 21.08
CA THR A 55 -1.50 -1.15 21.74
C THR A 55 -1.34 0.10 20.89
N HIS A 56 -2.20 1.10 21.12
CA HIS A 56 -2.23 2.43 20.52
C HIS A 56 -0.96 3.26 20.80
N GLU A 57 0.23 2.74 20.52
CA GLU A 57 1.38 3.60 20.27
C GLU A 57 1.17 4.29 18.91
N VAL A 58 1.72 5.49 18.78
CA VAL A 58 1.56 6.38 17.63
C VAL A 58 2.27 5.79 16.41
N VAL A 59 1.73 4.72 15.84
CA VAL A 59 2.25 4.05 14.65
C VAL A 59 1.75 4.79 13.42
N THR A 60 2.67 5.13 12.52
CA THR A 60 2.37 5.80 11.25
C THR A 60 1.34 5.01 10.44
N LEU A 61 0.15 5.59 10.25
CA LEU A 61 -0.96 4.98 9.48
C LEU A 61 -0.82 5.14 7.97
N TRP A 62 0.06 6.03 7.51
CA TRP A 62 0.05 6.60 6.17
C TRP A 62 0.26 5.59 5.04
N TYR A 63 0.89 4.45 5.35
CA TYR A 63 1.21 3.37 4.41
C TYR A 63 0.32 2.13 4.64
N ARG A 64 -0.63 2.18 5.58
CA ARG A 64 -1.48 1.04 5.93
C ARG A 64 -2.54 0.79 4.84
N ALA A 65 -2.67 -0.48 4.46
CA ALA A 65 -3.62 -0.91 3.43
C ALA A 65 -5.09 -0.83 3.91
N PRO A 66 -6.06 -0.55 3.02
CA PRO A 66 -7.45 -0.37 3.39
C PRO A 66 -8.09 -1.63 3.98
N GLU A 67 -7.65 -2.83 3.57
CA GLU A 67 -8.14 -4.08 4.18
C GLU A 67 -7.75 -4.25 5.64
N ILE A 68 -6.60 -3.69 6.06
CA ILE A 68 -6.21 -3.69 7.48
C ILE A 68 -7.08 -2.69 8.23
N LEU A 69 -7.26 -1.49 7.68
CA LEU A 69 -8.08 -0.42 8.28
C LEU A 69 -9.57 -0.79 8.39
N LEU A 70 -10.07 -1.66 7.50
CA LEU A 70 -11.44 -2.17 7.52
C LEU A 70 -11.60 -3.46 8.35
N GLY A 71 -10.57 -3.86 9.12
CA GLY A 71 -10.65 -4.97 10.06
C GLY A 71 -10.53 -6.36 9.44
N CYS A 72 -10.01 -6.49 8.22
CA CYS A 72 -9.82 -7.81 7.62
C CYS A 72 -8.84 -8.65 8.44
N LYS A 73 -9.33 -9.79 8.96
CA LYS A 73 -8.53 -10.71 9.79
C LYS A 73 -7.44 -11.42 9.00
N TYR A 74 -7.67 -11.65 7.71
CA TYR A 74 -6.76 -12.37 6.82
C TYR A 74 -6.20 -11.40 5.78
N TYR A 75 -4.94 -11.05 5.93
CA TYR A 75 -4.21 -10.23 4.97
C TYR A 75 -3.09 -11.05 4.32
N SER A 76 -2.70 -10.62 3.13
CA SER A 76 -1.73 -11.31 2.27
C SER A 76 -0.51 -10.42 2.02
N THR A 77 0.38 -10.85 1.13
CA THR A 77 1.46 -10.04 0.58
C THR A 77 1.01 -8.68 0.02
N ALA A 78 -0.26 -8.53 -0.34
CA ALA A 78 -0.83 -7.32 -0.91
C ALA A 78 -0.66 -6.07 -0.01
N VAL A 79 -0.56 -6.24 1.32
CA VAL A 79 -0.42 -5.10 2.25
C VAL A 79 0.93 -4.39 2.07
N ASP A 80 1.99 -5.15 1.79
CA ASP A 80 3.30 -4.59 1.48
C ASP A 80 3.27 -3.86 0.14
N ILE A 81 2.55 -4.40 -0.84
CA ILE A 81 2.39 -3.78 -2.17
C ILE A 81 1.70 -2.43 -2.07
N TRP A 82 0.65 -2.32 -1.26
CA TRP A 82 -0.03 -1.04 -1.01
C TRP A 82 0.93 -0.01 -0.42
N SER A 83 1.71 -0.43 0.57
CA SER A 83 2.72 0.42 1.23
C SER A 83 3.75 0.93 0.21
N ILE A 84 4.23 0.06 -0.69
CA ILE A 84 5.11 0.44 -1.81
C ILE A 84 4.43 1.45 -2.73
N GLY A 85 3.14 1.28 -3.06
CA GLY A 85 2.38 2.24 -3.86
C GLY A 85 2.35 3.63 -3.21
N CYS A 86 2.12 3.69 -1.90
CA CYS A 86 2.14 4.94 -1.15
C CYS A 86 3.53 5.60 -1.14
N ILE A 87 4.59 4.81 -0.89
CA ILE A 87 5.99 5.27 -0.94
C ILE A 87 6.37 5.76 -2.34
N PHE A 88 5.91 5.05 -3.39
CA PHE A 88 6.17 5.44 -4.77
C PHE A 88 5.57 6.80 -5.10
N ALA A 89 4.30 7.01 -4.75
CA ALA A 89 3.67 8.32 -4.93
C ALA A 89 4.40 9.42 -4.15
N GLU A 90 4.80 9.14 -2.91
CA GLU A 90 5.53 10.09 -2.07
C GLU A 90 6.92 10.44 -2.63
N MET A 91 7.67 9.48 -3.16
CA MET A 91 8.95 9.74 -3.84
C MET A 91 8.77 10.69 -5.04
N VAL A 92 7.65 10.60 -5.75
CA VAL A 92 7.37 11.44 -6.92
C VAL A 92 6.91 12.84 -6.53
N THR A 93 6.05 12.97 -5.52
CA THR A 93 5.40 14.24 -5.15
C THR A 93 6.12 14.99 -4.04
N ARG A 94 7.04 14.32 -3.32
CA ARG A 94 7.66 14.75 -2.07
C ARG A 94 6.63 15.04 -0.96
N LYS A 95 5.44 14.45 -1.07
CA LYS A 95 4.33 14.59 -0.12
C LYS A 95 3.74 13.23 0.16
N VAL A 96 3.49 12.95 1.43
CA VAL A 96 2.79 11.74 1.87
C VAL A 96 1.44 11.65 1.14
N LEU A 97 1.16 10.48 0.54
CA LEU A 97 -0.04 10.29 -0.27
C LEU A 97 -1.33 10.36 0.56
N PHE A 98 -1.33 9.70 1.73
CA PHE A 98 -2.48 9.63 2.64
C PHE A 98 -2.04 9.95 4.08
N PRO A 99 -1.90 11.23 4.46
CA PRO A 99 -1.42 11.61 5.79
C PRO A 99 -2.56 11.65 6.82
N GLY A 100 -3.11 10.50 7.18
CA GLY A 100 -4.16 10.38 8.20
C GLY A 100 -3.64 10.47 9.64
N ASP A 101 -4.43 11.08 10.53
CA ASP A 101 -4.13 11.21 11.97
C ASP A 101 -4.88 10.19 12.85
N SER A 102 -5.85 9.49 12.27
CA SER A 102 -6.66 8.43 12.89
C SER A 102 -7.04 7.40 11.83
N GLU A 103 -7.50 6.21 12.22
CA GLU A 103 -7.86 5.16 11.25
C GLU A 103 -9.00 5.60 10.32
N ILE A 104 -9.97 6.34 10.84
CA ILE A 104 -11.08 6.87 10.05
C ILE A 104 -10.63 8.00 9.12
N ASP A 105 -9.77 8.92 9.57
CA ASP A 105 -9.22 9.96 8.71
C ASP A 105 -8.34 9.36 7.60
N GLN A 106 -7.54 8.34 7.93
CA GLN A 106 -6.74 7.58 6.97
C GLN A 106 -7.64 6.95 5.89
N LEU A 107 -8.72 6.27 6.27
CA LEU A 107 -9.70 5.71 5.33
C LEU A 107 -10.31 6.80 4.44
N PHE A 108 -10.75 7.91 5.04
CA PHE A 108 -11.37 9.00 4.29
C PHE A 108 -10.41 9.67 3.30
N ARG A 109 -9.12 9.77 3.61
CA ARG A 109 -8.10 10.26 2.66
C ARG A 109 -7.90 9.31 1.50
N ILE A 110 -7.91 8.00 1.76
CA ILE A 110 -7.88 6.98 0.71
C ILE A 110 -9.11 7.12 -0.19
N PHE A 111 -10.30 7.20 0.40
CA PHE A 111 -11.57 7.27 -0.36
C PHE A 111 -11.68 8.56 -1.18
N ARG A 112 -11.29 9.71 -0.62
CA ARG A 112 -11.25 11.00 -1.32
C ARG A 112 -10.34 11.01 -2.56
N THR A 113 -9.38 10.10 -2.63
CA THR A 113 -8.43 9.99 -3.74
C THR A 113 -8.83 8.89 -4.71
N LEU A 114 -9.09 7.69 -4.19
CA LEU A 114 -9.32 6.49 -5.00
C LEU A 114 -10.80 6.18 -5.27
N GLY A 115 -11.70 6.98 -4.70
CA GLY A 115 -13.15 6.76 -4.66
C GLY A 115 -13.54 5.86 -3.49
N THR A 116 -14.75 5.99 -2.96
CA THR A 116 -15.24 5.10 -1.90
C THR A 116 -15.44 3.68 -2.46
N PRO A 117 -14.88 2.63 -1.84
CA PRO A 117 -15.00 1.28 -2.38
C PRO A 117 -16.43 0.76 -2.26
N ILE A 118 -16.91 0.21 -3.38
CA ILE A 118 -18.21 -0.46 -3.52
C ILE A 118 -17.99 -1.91 -3.97
N GLU A 119 -19.03 -2.74 -3.89
CA GLU A 119 -19.01 -4.16 -4.29
C GLU A 119 -18.49 -4.40 -5.72
N VAL A 120 -18.69 -3.44 -6.63
CA VAL A 120 -18.14 -3.51 -8.00
C VAL A 120 -16.61 -3.39 -8.00
N THR A 121 -16.07 -2.43 -7.25
CA THR A 121 -14.63 -2.17 -7.18
C THR A 121 -13.89 -3.16 -6.28
N TRP A 122 -14.56 -3.65 -5.25
CA TRP A 122 -14.05 -4.59 -4.27
C TRP A 122 -15.19 -5.50 -3.77
N PRO A 123 -15.39 -6.65 -4.43
CA PRO A 123 -16.40 -7.62 -4.02
C PRO A 123 -16.15 -8.11 -2.59
N GLY A 124 -17.17 -8.01 -1.73
CA GLY A 124 -17.14 -8.36 -0.31
C GLY A 124 -16.73 -7.22 0.63
N VAL A 125 -16.44 -6.01 0.13
CA VAL A 125 -16.03 -4.88 0.99
C VAL A 125 -17.08 -4.54 2.04
N THR A 126 -18.38 -4.68 1.72
CA THR A 126 -19.48 -4.37 2.65
C THR A 126 -19.61 -5.37 3.80
N GLN A 127 -18.89 -6.49 3.73
CA GLN A 127 -18.88 -7.55 4.75
C GLN A 127 -17.67 -7.43 5.69
N LEU A 128 -16.77 -6.47 5.46
CA LEU A 128 -15.62 -6.26 6.33
C LEU A 128 -16.06 -5.70 7.69
N PRO A 129 -15.42 -6.12 8.81
CA PRO A 129 -15.90 -5.79 10.17
C PRO A 129 -16.12 -4.30 10.43
N ASP A 130 -15.22 -3.46 9.91
CA ASP A 130 -15.22 -2.03 10.18
C ASP A 130 -15.78 -1.20 9.02
N TYR A 131 -16.32 -1.85 7.98
CA TYR A 131 -17.04 -1.15 6.92
C TYR A 131 -18.38 -0.62 7.43
N LYS A 132 -18.67 0.65 7.18
CA LYS A 132 -19.94 1.29 7.52
C LYS A 132 -20.66 1.77 6.26
N ARG A 133 -21.96 1.47 6.18
CA ARG A 133 -22.80 1.79 5.00
C ARG A 133 -23.01 3.29 4.80
N ASP A 134 -22.87 4.06 5.87
CA ASP A 134 -23.00 5.52 5.93
C ASP A 134 -21.66 6.24 5.69
N PHE A 135 -20.59 5.53 5.32
CA PHE A 135 -19.38 6.20 4.85
C PHE A 135 -19.69 7.16 3.70
N PRO A 136 -19.09 8.37 3.70
CA PRO A 136 -19.33 9.31 2.62
C PRO A 136 -18.86 8.73 1.28
N GLN A 137 -19.59 9.06 0.22
CA GLN A 137 -19.34 8.55 -1.12
C GLN A 137 -18.51 9.59 -1.90
N TRP A 138 -17.25 9.27 -2.15
CA TRP A 138 -16.35 10.10 -2.96
C TRP A 138 -16.13 9.47 -4.34
N ALA A 139 -16.06 10.33 -5.36
CA ALA A 139 -15.65 9.93 -6.70
C ALA A 139 -14.13 9.70 -6.75
N ARG A 140 -13.70 8.78 -7.62
CA ARG A 140 -12.28 8.53 -7.88
C ARG A 140 -11.67 9.70 -8.64
N LYS A 141 -10.51 10.19 -8.18
CA LYS A 141 -9.71 11.18 -8.90
C LYS A 141 -8.87 10.51 -9.98
N GLU A 142 -8.57 11.25 -11.05
CA GLU A 142 -7.60 10.77 -12.02
C GLU A 142 -6.19 10.73 -11.43
N MET A 143 -5.44 9.66 -11.72
CA MET A 143 -4.08 9.52 -11.18
C MET A 143 -3.14 10.63 -11.72
N LYS A 144 -3.48 11.26 -12.86
CA LYS A 144 -2.78 12.43 -13.38
C LYS A 144 -2.92 13.66 -12.48
N GLU A 145 -4.03 13.81 -11.77
CA GLU A 145 -4.22 14.89 -10.80
C GLU A 145 -3.45 14.62 -9.50
N VAL A 146 -3.38 13.35 -9.09
CA VAL A 146 -2.73 12.93 -7.84
C VAL A 146 -1.21 12.96 -7.96
N VAL A 147 -0.66 12.50 -9.08
CA VAL A 147 0.79 12.46 -9.37
C VAL A 147 1.08 13.07 -10.75
N PRO A 148 1.00 14.41 -10.89
CA PRO A 148 1.09 15.08 -12.20
C PRO A 148 2.42 14.86 -12.92
N ASN A 149 3.52 14.75 -12.15
CA ASN A 149 4.88 14.59 -12.68
C ASN A 149 5.23 13.15 -13.06
N LEU A 150 4.33 12.19 -12.84
CA LEU A 150 4.60 10.78 -13.16
C LEU A 150 4.19 10.46 -14.60
N GLY A 151 5.06 9.83 -15.38
CA GLY A 151 4.74 9.39 -16.74
C GLY A 151 3.56 8.41 -16.82
N ARG A 152 3.06 8.16 -18.05
CA ARG A 152 1.91 7.26 -18.29
C ARG A 152 2.12 5.87 -17.65
N ASP A 153 3.26 5.23 -17.90
CA ASP A 153 3.53 3.88 -17.39
C ASP A 153 3.73 3.86 -15.87
N GLY A 154 4.31 4.92 -15.31
CA GLY A 154 4.43 5.07 -13.86
C GLY A 154 3.06 5.20 -13.19
N ARG A 155 2.15 6.00 -13.77
CA ARG A 155 0.77 6.11 -13.28
C ARG A 155 0.02 4.80 -13.41
N ASN A 156 0.23 4.06 -14.50
CA ASN A 156 -0.37 2.75 -14.67
C ASN A 156 0.12 1.76 -13.59
N LEU A 157 1.43 1.69 -13.34
CA LEU A 157 1.98 0.88 -12.25
C LEU A 157 1.41 1.29 -10.89
N LEU A 158 1.36 2.60 -10.60
CA LEU A 158 0.84 3.12 -9.34
C LEU A 158 -0.63 2.73 -9.11
N VAL A 159 -1.48 2.80 -10.15
CA VAL A 159 -2.87 2.33 -10.07
C VAL A 159 -2.94 0.85 -9.70
N GLN A 160 -2.10 0.02 -10.31
CA GLN A 160 -2.06 -1.42 -10.04
C GLN A 160 -1.56 -1.75 -8.61
N LEU A 161 -0.61 -0.96 -8.08
CA LEU A 161 -0.13 -1.06 -6.70
C LEU A 161 -1.20 -0.63 -5.67
N LEU A 162 -2.09 0.29 -6.03
CA LEU A 162 -3.11 0.88 -5.15
C LEU A 162 -4.54 0.37 -5.43
N LEU A 163 -4.69 -0.83 -5.99
CA LEU A 163 -6.01 -1.45 -6.13
C LEU A 163 -6.60 -1.79 -4.75
N TYR A 164 -7.89 -1.51 -4.58
CA TYR A 164 -8.62 -1.82 -3.36
C TYR A 164 -8.64 -3.31 -3.07
N ASP A 165 -9.18 -4.10 -3.99
CA ASP A 165 -9.27 -5.55 -3.85
C ASP A 165 -7.85 -6.15 -3.78
N PRO A 166 -7.41 -6.67 -2.61
CA PRO A 166 -6.07 -7.21 -2.45
C PRO A 166 -5.83 -8.45 -3.32
N LYS A 167 -6.89 -9.11 -3.82
CA LYS A 167 -6.76 -10.23 -4.78
C LYS A 167 -6.40 -9.77 -6.18
N LYS A 168 -6.74 -8.53 -6.54
CA LYS A 168 -6.46 -7.93 -7.85
C LYS A 168 -5.22 -7.04 -7.84
N ARG A 169 -4.75 -6.63 -6.66
CA ARG A 169 -3.52 -5.82 -6.48
C ARG A 169 -2.31 -6.57 -7.04
N ILE A 170 -1.50 -5.88 -7.86
CA ILE A 170 -0.36 -6.49 -8.55
C ILE A 170 0.64 -7.10 -7.55
N SER A 171 1.20 -8.27 -7.83
CA SER A 171 2.26 -8.84 -6.99
C SER A 171 3.60 -8.13 -7.22
N ALA A 172 4.52 -8.16 -6.25
CA ALA A 172 5.86 -7.62 -6.43
C ALA A 172 6.59 -8.26 -7.63
N LYS A 173 6.45 -9.57 -7.80
CA LYS A 173 7.01 -10.31 -8.94
C LYS A 173 6.46 -9.83 -10.29
N ALA A 174 5.15 -9.58 -10.38
CA ALA A 174 4.54 -9.05 -11.60
C ALA A 174 4.95 -7.58 -11.85
N ALA A 175 5.00 -6.76 -10.81
CA ALA A 175 5.40 -5.36 -10.91
C ALA A 175 6.83 -5.19 -11.44
N LEU A 176 7.77 -6.08 -11.10
CA LEU A 176 9.14 -6.07 -11.64
C LEU A 176 9.20 -6.22 -13.17
N ASN A 177 8.16 -6.77 -13.79
CA ASN A 177 8.07 -6.94 -15.23
C ASN A 177 7.20 -5.86 -15.91
N HIS A 178 6.88 -4.79 -15.19
CA HIS A 178 6.03 -3.71 -15.71
C HIS A 178 6.80 -2.81 -16.68
N GLN A 179 6.11 -2.32 -17.72
CA GLN A 179 6.66 -1.43 -18.76
C GLN A 179 7.33 -0.15 -18.20
N TYR A 180 6.98 0.25 -16.98
CA TYR A 180 7.58 1.41 -16.32
C TYR A 180 9.10 1.27 -16.12
N PHE A 181 9.63 0.05 -16.10
CA PHE A 181 11.06 -0.21 -15.90
C PHE A 181 11.85 -0.42 -17.20
N PHE A 182 11.21 -0.33 -18.37
CA PHE A 182 11.81 -0.54 -19.69
C PHE A 182 11.56 0.67 -20.59
#